data_AF-A0A9Q3HGX1-F1
#
_entry.id   AF-A0A9Q3HGX1-F1
#
_cell.length_a   1.000
_cell.length_b   1.000
_cell.length_c   1.000
_cell.angle_alpha   90.00
_cell.angle_beta   90.00
_cell.angle_gamma   90.00
#
_symmetry.space_group_name_H-M   'P 1'
#
loop_
_entity.id
_entity.type
_entity.pdbx_description
1 polymer ?
#
loop_
_entity_poly.entity_id
_entity_poly.type
_entity_poly.pdbx_seq_one_letter_code
_entity_poly.pdbx_strand_id
1 'polypeptide(L)'
;MIQILEDMITRFSAYSLEFKDSDGFTNKWGTLIPALELAYKTPVHSSTGQNPSILYKGWNLRLPKDTLRRKLIEINSEASSFKLFLDKVKHNAKLSMDGAFKYSKHIWEKSHEVPDFKVGDLVLVSTLNFNNIKVKKKLKNSYAGPFVIVALHGNNDFQVKLNGKLENKNPMFPVSLLKAYQPADKDLFTLRNPTPLAVLLVKQNGDKKDNEIH
;
A
#
# COMPACT_ATOMS: atom_id res chain seq x y z
N MET A 1 -2.02 -4.63 4.17
CA MET A 1 -3.40 -4.16 4.45
C MET A 1 -4.21 -5.23 5.21
N ILE A 2 -4.25 -6.48 4.72
CA ILE A 2 -4.93 -7.61 5.42
C ILE A 2 -4.35 -7.84 6.83
N GLN A 3 -3.02 -7.89 6.98
CA GLN A 3 -2.37 -8.12 8.27
C GLN A 3 -2.63 -7.03 9.32
N ILE A 4 -2.85 -5.78 8.88
CA ILE A 4 -3.15 -4.66 9.79
C ILE A 4 -4.58 -4.78 10.29
N LEU A 5 -5.52 -5.18 9.42
CA LEU A 5 -6.91 -5.43 9.80
C LEU A 5 -7.01 -6.65 10.72
N GLU A 6 -6.27 -7.72 10.45
CA GLU A 6 -6.18 -8.89 11.32
C GLU A 6 -5.57 -8.54 12.69
N ASP A 7 -4.48 -7.76 12.74
CA ASP A 7 -3.89 -7.31 14.00
C ASP A 7 -4.81 -6.32 14.75
N MET A 8 -5.52 -5.45 14.03
CA MET A 8 -6.50 -4.53 14.60
C MET A 8 -7.69 -5.28 15.21
N ILE A 9 -8.22 -6.30 14.51
CA ILE A 9 -9.32 -7.15 15.00
C ILE A 9 -8.85 -8.00 16.18
N THR A 10 -7.65 -8.58 16.11
CA THR A 10 -7.07 -9.41 17.17
C THR A 10 -6.83 -8.60 18.45
N ARG A 11 -6.32 -7.37 18.33
CA ARG A 11 -6.16 -6.45 19.47
C ARG A 11 -7.51 -5.99 20.01
N PHE A 12 -8.48 -5.69 19.14
CA PHE A 12 -9.83 -5.31 19.56
C PHE A 12 -10.57 -6.45 20.27
N SER A 13 -10.44 -7.69 19.79
CA SER A 13 -11.00 -8.88 20.44
C SER A 13 -10.29 -9.22 21.75
N ALA A 14 -8.99 -8.94 21.87
CA ALA A 14 -8.23 -9.13 23.11
C ALA A 14 -8.67 -8.18 24.24
N TYR A 15 -9.24 -7.02 23.91
CA TYR A 15 -9.79 -6.06 24.89
C TYR A 15 -11.31 -6.15 25.08
N SER A 16 -12.02 -6.88 24.22
CA SER A 16 -13.45 -7.12 24.38
C SER A 16 -13.61 -8.18 25.47
N LEU A 17 -14.13 -7.76 26.64
CA LEU A 17 -14.54 -8.70 27.69
C LEU A 17 -15.43 -9.79 27.11
N GLU A 18 -15.12 -11.00 27.54
CA GLU A 18 -15.61 -12.28 27.05
C GLU A 18 -17.12 -12.28 26.73
N PHE A 19 -17.47 -12.29 25.44
CA PHE A 19 -18.63 -13.06 24.99
C PHE A 19 -18.10 -14.43 24.56
N LYS A 20 -17.92 -15.31 25.55
CA LYS A 20 -17.72 -16.73 25.30
C LYS A 20 -19.09 -17.36 25.08
N ASP A 21 -19.39 -17.77 23.84
CA ASP A 21 -20.04 -19.06 23.70
C ASP A 21 -19.10 -20.09 24.35
N SER A 22 -19.65 -21.13 24.99
CA SER A 22 -18.96 -22.07 25.88
C SER A 22 -17.66 -22.69 25.36
N ASP A 23 -17.37 -22.56 24.07
CA ASP A 23 -16.17 -23.07 23.41
C ASP A 23 -15.32 -21.90 22.86
N GLY A 24 -14.11 -21.74 23.40
CA GLY A 24 -13.21 -20.61 23.16
C GLY A 24 -12.99 -20.24 21.68
N PHE A 25 -12.91 -18.93 21.43
CA PHE A 25 -12.52 -18.28 20.18
C PHE A 25 -13.18 -18.83 18.91
N THR A 26 -14.48 -18.57 18.74
CA THR A 26 -15.09 -18.69 17.42
C THR A 26 -14.65 -17.52 16.53
N ASN A 27 -13.64 -17.77 15.68
CA ASN A 27 -13.19 -16.91 14.57
C ASN A 27 -14.26 -16.73 13.46
N LYS A 28 -15.54 -16.60 13.81
CA LYS A 28 -16.64 -16.37 12.85
C LYS A 28 -16.72 -14.88 12.52
N TRP A 29 -15.66 -14.34 11.91
CA TRP A 29 -15.58 -12.95 11.47
C TRP A 29 -16.77 -12.56 10.57
N GLY A 30 -17.30 -13.52 9.81
CA GLY A 30 -18.53 -13.38 9.02
C GLY A 30 -19.73 -12.87 9.82
N THR A 31 -19.94 -13.35 11.05
CA THR A 31 -21.00 -12.89 11.95
C THR A 31 -20.75 -11.47 12.47
N LEU A 32 -19.48 -11.05 12.52
CA LEU A 32 -19.06 -9.74 13.00
C LEU A 32 -19.05 -8.67 11.88
N ILE A 33 -19.21 -9.05 10.60
CA ILE A 33 -19.19 -8.10 9.47
C ILE A 33 -20.20 -6.95 9.67
N PRO A 34 -21.48 -7.17 10.04
CA PRO A 34 -22.44 -6.08 10.19
C PRO A 34 -22.05 -5.12 11.33
N ALA A 35 -21.51 -5.66 12.42
CA ALA A 35 -21.04 -4.87 13.55
C ALA A 35 -19.79 -4.05 13.18
N LEU A 36 -18.85 -4.63 12.42
CA LEU A 36 -17.66 -3.95 11.91
C LEU A 36 -18.00 -2.87 10.88
N GLU A 37 -18.94 -3.14 9.99
CA GLU A 37 -19.44 -2.16 9.02
C GLU A 37 -20.03 -0.93 9.74
N LEU A 38 -20.85 -1.16 10.76
CA LEU A 38 -21.42 -0.10 11.59
C LEU A 38 -20.33 0.67 12.37
N ALA A 39 -19.38 -0.05 12.95
CA ALA A 39 -18.24 0.52 13.66
C ALA A 39 -17.30 1.32 12.74
N TYR A 40 -17.18 0.96 11.46
CA TYR A 40 -16.37 1.70 10.49
C TYR A 40 -17.06 2.99 10.01
N LYS A 41 -18.39 2.96 9.85
CA LYS A 41 -19.19 4.06 9.28
C LYS A 41 -19.57 5.16 10.26
N THR A 42 -19.41 4.93 11.55
CA THR A 42 -19.87 5.80 12.65
C THR A 42 -18.83 6.74 13.26
N PRO A 43 -17.53 6.40 13.38
CA PRO A 43 -16.54 7.35 13.88
C PRO A 43 -16.15 8.34 12.79
N VAL A 44 -15.68 9.49 13.26
CA VAL A 44 -15.05 10.50 12.40
C VAL A 44 -13.71 9.95 11.92
N HIS A 45 -13.51 9.87 10.60
CA HIS A 45 -12.24 9.44 10.04
C HIS A 45 -11.24 10.59 10.04
N SER A 46 -9.99 10.33 10.43
CA SER A 46 -8.94 11.35 10.52
C SER A 46 -8.61 11.99 9.16
N SER A 47 -8.73 11.24 8.06
CA SER A 47 -8.46 11.73 6.71
C SER A 47 -9.51 12.69 6.18
N THR A 48 -10.79 12.50 6.52
CA THR A 48 -11.90 13.28 5.98
C THR A 48 -12.54 14.22 6.99
N GLY A 49 -12.25 14.07 8.29
CA GLY A 49 -12.85 14.85 9.36
C GLY A 49 -14.36 14.65 9.52
N GLN A 50 -14.94 13.67 8.81
CA GLN A 50 -16.37 13.38 8.79
C GLN A 50 -16.62 11.88 8.93
N ASN A 51 -17.85 11.53 9.31
CA ASN A 51 -18.29 10.13 9.34
C ASN A 51 -18.56 9.62 7.91
N PRO A 52 -18.10 8.42 7.52
CA PRO A 52 -18.37 7.87 6.19
C PRO A 52 -19.87 7.76 5.88
N SER A 53 -20.71 7.52 6.90
CA SER A 53 -22.16 7.51 6.75
C SER A 53 -22.74 8.86 6.32
N ILE A 54 -22.21 9.97 6.85
CA ILE A 54 -22.61 11.32 6.42
C ILE A 54 -22.17 11.56 4.97
N LEU A 55 -20.93 11.19 4.61
CA LEU A 55 -20.40 11.44 3.27
C LEU A 55 -21.15 10.66 2.18
N TYR A 56 -21.50 9.40 2.45
CA TYR A 56 -22.15 8.54 1.47
C TYR A 56 -23.68 8.66 1.49
N LYS A 57 -24.30 8.77 2.68
CA LYS A 57 -25.76 8.75 2.84
C LYS A 57 -26.37 10.10 3.24
N GLY A 58 -25.56 11.10 3.60
CA GLY A 58 -26.03 12.41 4.04
C GLY A 58 -26.54 12.47 5.49
N TRP A 59 -26.47 11.36 6.25
CA TRP A 59 -26.96 11.31 7.63
C TRP A 59 -26.09 10.47 8.56
N ASN A 60 -26.23 10.68 9.87
CA ASN A 60 -25.58 9.85 10.88
C ASN A 60 -26.36 8.56 11.15
N LEU A 61 -25.64 7.44 11.21
CA LEU A 61 -26.24 6.17 11.65
C LEU A 61 -26.56 6.25 13.14
N ARG A 62 -27.81 5.91 13.50
CA ARG A 62 -28.24 5.83 14.90
C ARG A 62 -27.65 4.58 15.53
N LEU A 63 -26.78 4.76 16.52
CA LEU A 63 -26.25 3.66 17.31
C LEU A 63 -27.17 3.35 18.51
N PRO A 64 -27.14 2.13 19.06
CA PRO A 64 -27.84 1.82 20.30
C PRO A 64 -27.51 2.81 21.43
N LYS A 65 -26.24 3.23 21.52
CA LYS A 65 -25.78 4.26 22.48
C LYS A 65 -26.45 5.63 22.30
N ASP A 66 -26.86 5.97 21.07
CA ASP A 66 -27.54 7.24 20.76
C ASP A 66 -29.04 7.16 21.09
N THR A 67 -29.57 5.94 21.14
CA THR A 67 -30.97 5.61 21.45
C THR A 67 -31.19 5.44 22.96
N LEU A 68 -30.15 5.08 23.72
CA LEU A 68 -30.16 5.15 25.18
C LEU A 68 -30.44 6.61 25.58
N ARG A 69 -31.62 6.84 26.17
CA ARG A 69 -32.08 8.17 26.60
C ARG A 69 -30.99 8.84 27.45
N ARG A 70 -30.67 10.10 27.10
CA ARG A 70 -29.84 11.02 27.92
C ARG A 70 -30.40 11.22 29.35
N LYS A 71 -31.68 10.87 29.55
CA LYS A 71 -32.42 10.81 30.82
C LYS A 71 -32.86 9.38 31.14
N LEU A 72 -32.04 8.36 30.89
CA LEU A 72 -32.18 7.17 31.73
C LEU A 72 -31.79 7.68 33.12
N ILE A 73 -32.78 7.78 34.01
CA ILE A 73 -32.53 7.86 35.45
C ILE A 73 -31.40 6.85 35.71
N GLU A 74 -30.36 7.24 36.45
CA GLU A 74 -29.29 6.33 36.87
C GLU A 74 -29.89 5.26 37.78
N ILE A 75 -30.66 4.33 37.22
CA ILE A 75 -31.41 3.33 37.98
C ILE A 75 -30.46 2.23 38.44
N ASN A 76 -29.32 2.05 37.75
CA ASN A 76 -28.34 1.03 38.09
C ASN A 76 -26.91 1.59 38.11
N SER A 77 -26.28 1.56 39.29
CA SER A 77 -24.87 1.90 39.52
C SER A 77 -23.89 1.05 38.71
N GLU A 78 -24.32 -0.14 38.26
CA GLU A 78 -23.51 -1.03 37.41
C GLU A 78 -23.44 -0.53 35.96
N ALA A 79 -24.48 0.14 35.48
CA ALA A 79 -24.51 0.65 34.11
C ALA A 79 -23.56 1.86 33.95
N SER A 80 -23.47 2.72 34.97
CA SER A 80 -22.54 3.86 34.98
C SER A 80 -21.08 3.40 35.10
N SER A 81 -20.79 2.40 35.94
CA SER A 81 -19.46 1.80 36.04
C SER A 81 -19.05 1.09 34.75
N PHE A 82 -19.96 0.37 34.09
CA PHE A 82 -19.71 -0.26 32.80
C PHE A 82 -19.42 0.75 31.68
N LYS A 83 -20.13 1.88 31.65
CA LYS A 83 -19.84 2.97 30.70
C LYS A 83 -18.43 3.53 30.89
N LEU A 84 -18.05 3.86 32.14
CA LEU A 84 -16.70 4.35 32.45
C LEU A 84 -15.62 3.34 32.06
N PHE A 85 -15.89 2.06 32.31
CA PHE A 85 -15.04 0.97 31.87
C PHE A 85 -14.88 0.94 30.34
N LEU A 86 -15.97 0.99 29.57
CA LEU A 86 -15.93 1.00 28.11
C LEU A 86 -15.16 2.20 27.55
N ASP A 87 -15.32 3.38 28.14
CA ASP A 87 -14.61 4.57 27.69
C ASP A 87 -13.11 4.46 27.97
N LYS A 88 -12.72 3.86 29.10
CA LYS A 88 -11.32 3.53 29.42
C LYS A 88 -10.74 2.52 28.43
N VAL A 89 -11.50 1.47 28.08
CA VAL A 89 -11.08 0.46 27.09
C VAL A 89 -10.86 1.10 25.72
N LYS A 90 -11.80 1.93 25.24
CA LYS A 90 -11.66 2.63 23.95
C LYS A 90 -10.44 3.54 23.92
N HIS A 91 -10.22 4.28 25.01
CA HIS A 91 -9.05 5.15 25.14
C HIS A 91 -7.75 4.34 25.02
N ASN A 92 -7.66 3.23 25.74
CA ASN A 92 -6.48 2.36 25.68
C ASN A 92 -6.30 1.70 24.31
N ALA A 93 -7.38 1.27 23.66
CA ALA A 93 -7.34 0.73 22.31
C ALA A 93 -6.82 1.77 21.31
N LYS A 94 -7.27 3.03 21.41
CA LYS A 94 -6.77 4.13 20.59
C LYS A 94 -5.28 4.35 20.80
N LEU A 95 -4.82 4.40 22.05
CA LEU A 95 -3.38 4.55 22.35
C LEU A 95 -2.55 3.40 21.78
N SER A 96 -3.04 2.16 21.88
CA SER A 96 -2.37 0.98 21.31
C SER A 96 -2.28 1.06 19.79
N MET A 97 -3.36 1.48 19.12
CA MET A 97 -3.38 1.69 17.67
C MET A 97 -2.42 2.80 17.25
N ASP A 98 -2.45 3.95 17.92
CA ASP A 98 -1.55 5.07 17.65
C ASP A 98 -0.08 4.66 17.84
N GLY A 99 0.21 3.85 18.87
CA GLY A 99 1.53 3.25 19.10
C GLY A 99 1.94 2.31 17.97
N ALA A 100 1.05 1.43 17.51
CA ALA A 100 1.30 0.52 16.40
C ALA A 100 1.55 1.27 15.09
N PHE A 101 0.74 2.28 14.77
CA PHE A 101 0.94 3.12 13.58
C PHE A 101 2.29 3.84 13.60
N LYS A 102 2.66 4.45 14.74
CA LYS A 102 3.97 5.10 14.91
C LYS A 102 5.11 4.11 14.74
N TYR A 103 4.99 2.93 15.34
CA TYR A 103 5.99 1.88 15.19
C TYR A 103 6.14 1.44 13.74
N SER A 104 5.05 1.10 13.05
CA SER A 104 5.09 0.70 11.64
C SER A 104 5.66 1.80 10.74
N LYS A 105 5.32 3.07 10.99
CA LYS A 105 5.89 4.22 10.28
C LYS A 105 7.40 4.31 10.50
N HIS A 106 7.86 4.24 11.74
CA HIS A 106 9.30 4.31 12.06
C HIS A 106 10.09 3.15 11.45
N ILE A 107 9.56 1.91 11.50
CA ILE A 107 10.21 0.75 10.86
C ILE A 107 10.29 0.94 9.35
N TRP A 108 9.23 1.45 8.74
CA TRP A 108 9.23 1.76 7.31
C TRP A 108 10.27 2.84 6.99
N GLU A 109 10.26 3.99 7.68
CA GLU A 109 11.25 5.06 7.45
C GLU A 109 12.70 4.59 7.66
N LYS A 110 12.96 3.72 8.64
CA LYS A 110 14.30 3.17 8.90
C LYS A 110 14.78 2.21 7.81
N SER A 111 13.89 1.38 7.26
CA SER A 111 14.25 0.35 6.30
C SER A 111 14.10 0.79 4.84
N HIS A 112 13.34 1.85 4.57
CA HIS A 112 12.98 2.25 3.23
C HIS A 112 13.97 3.28 2.70
N GLU A 113 15.00 2.79 2.03
CA GLU A 113 15.87 3.61 1.21
C GLU A 113 15.21 3.78 -0.15
N VAL A 114 14.82 5.00 -0.51
CA VAL A 114 14.23 5.32 -1.81
C VAL A 114 15.40 5.46 -2.80
N PRO A 115 15.54 4.56 -3.79
CA PRO A 115 16.53 4.75 -4.84
C PRO A 115 16.20 6.02 -5.63
N ASP A 116 17.16 6.94 -5.71
CA ASP A 116 17.01 8.17 -6.49
C ASP A 116 17.33 7.86 -7.96
N PHE A 117 16.27 7.72 -8.76
CA PHE A 117 16.39 7.47 -10.20
C PHE A 117 16.22 8.77 -10.98
N LYS A 118 17.09 8.98 -11.97
CA LYS A 118 17.03 10.14 -12.87
C LYS A 118 16.54 9.75 -14.25
N VAL A 119 16.00 10.74 -14.96
CA VAL A 119 15.67 10.58 -16.38
C VAL A 119 16.95 10.24 -17.14
N GLY A 120 16.91 9.17 -17.94
CA GLY A 120 18.06 8.64 -18.66
C GLY A 120 18.75 7.44 -18.00
N ASP A 121 18.45 7.13 -16.74
CA ASP A 121 19.06 5.98 -16.07
C ASP A 121 18.56 4.65 -16.64
N LEU A 122 19.46 3.66 -16.64
CA LEU A 122 19.15 2.29 -17.01
C LEU A 122 18.60 1.53 -15.80
N VAL A 123 17.40 0.98 -15.95
CA VAL A 123 16.70 0.23 -14.91
C VAL A 123 16.20 -1.11 -15.41
N LEU A 124 16.16 -2.06 -14.49
CA LEU A 124 15.55 -3.36 -14.66
C LEU A 124 14.11 -3.33 -14.14
N VAL A 125 13.16 -3.86 -14.92
CA VAL A 125 11.74 -3.89 -14.54
C VAL A 125 11.35 -5.29 -14.04
N SER A 126 10.66 -5.38 -12.90
CA SER A 126 10.24 -6.64 -12.29
C SER A 126 9.22 -7.42 -13.15
N THR A 127 9.45 -8.72 -13.37
CA THR A 127 8.58 -9.60 -14.18
C THR A 127 7.37 -10.17 -13.42
N LEU A 128 7.11 -9.69 -12.20
CA LEU A 128 6.00 -10.17 -11.37
C LEU A 128 4.65 -10.01 -12.06
N ASN A 129 4.42 -8.85 -12.69
CA ASN A 129 3.15 -8.51 -13.35
C ASN A 129 3.14 -8.84 -14.87
N PHE A 130 4.14 -9.57 -15.35
CA PHE A 130 4.29 -9.89 -16.77
C PHE A 130 3.81 -11.32 -17.08
N ASN A 131 2.51 -11.45 -17.36
CA ASN A 131 1.90 -12.75 -17.70
C ASN A 131 2.18 -13.23 -19.14
N ASN A 132 2.68 -12.36 -20.02
CA ASN A 132 2.84 -12.65 -21.45
C ASN A 132 4.18 -13.34 -21.79
N ILE A 133 5.04 -13.55 -20.79
CA ILE A 133 6.30 -14.26 -20.98
C ILE A 133 5.95 -15.75 -20.96
N LYS A 134 6.00 -16.40 -22.14
CA LYS A 134 5.74 -17.84 -22.35
C LYS A 134 6.81 -18.76 -21.73
N VAL A 135 7.23 -18.46 -20.50
CA VAL A 135 8.24 -19.22 -19.75
C VAL A 135 7.63 -19.61 -18.40
N LYS A 136 7.88 -20.85 -17.95
CA LYS A 136 7.40 -21.32 -16.65
C LYS A 136 7.92 -20.40 -15.54
N LYS A 137 7.08 -20.12 -14.51
CA LYS A 137 7.40 -19.20 -13.40
C LYS A 137 8.74 -19.46 -12.71
N LYS A 138 9.24 -20.70 -12.71
CA LYS A 138 10.55 -21.07 -12.13
C LYS A 138 11.76 -20.75 -13.02
N LEU A 139 11.55 -20.61 -14.33
CA LEU A 139 12.61 -20.37 -15.33
C LEU A 139 12.59 -18.93 -15.85
N LYS A 140 11.65 -18.10 -15.39
CA LYS A 140 11.60 -16.69 -15.78
C LYS A 140 12.60 -15.90 -14.94
N ASN A 141 13.35 -15.02 -15.58
CA ASN A 141 14.15 -14.03 -14.86
C ASN A 141 13.21 -13.13 -14.05
N SER A 142 13.55 -12.87 -12.79
CA SER A 142 12.74 -12.00 -11.91
C SER A 142 12.68 -10.55 -12.40
N TYR A 143 13.67 -10.13 -13.19
CA TYR A 143 13.72 -8.81 -13.81
C TYR A 143 13.98 -8.93 -15.31
N ALA A 144 13.36 -8.04 -16.09
CA ALA A 144 13.51 -7.94 -17.53
C ALA A 144 14.24 -6.66 -17.90
N GLY A 145 15.18 -6.79 -18.84
CA GLY A 145 15.81 -5.75 -19.66
C GLY A 145 16.53 -4.65 -18.90
N PRO A 146 17.63 -4.08 -19.44
CA PRO A 146 17.91 -2.68 -19.17
C PRO A 146 16.96 -1.82 -20.01
N PHE A 147 16.12 -1.03 -19.36
CA PHE A 147 15.24 -0.04 -19.97
C PHE A 147 15.61 1.36 -19.49
N VAL A 148 15.31 2.38 -20.30
CA VAL A 148 15.63 3.78 -19.97
C VAL A 148 14.42 4.46 -19.33
N ILE A 149 14.64 5.21 -18.26
CA ILE A 149 13.62 6.09 -17.68
C ILE A 149 13.45 7.32 -18.58
N VAL A 150 12.22 7.57 -19.03
CA VAL A 150 11.87 8.69 -19.92
C VAL A 150 11.39 9.89 -19.12
N ALA A 151 10.59 9.66 -18.08
CA ALA A 151 9.99 10.73 -17.30
C ALA A 151 9.72 10.27 -15.86
N LEU A 152 9.72 11.24 -14.95
CA LEU A 152 9.34 11.08 -13.55
C LEU A 152 7.91 11.58 -13.39
N HIS A 153 7.03 10.80 -12.77
CA HIS A 153 5.65 11.19 -12.52
C HIS A 153 5.36 11.10 -11.01
N GLY A 154 5.61 12.20 -10.31
CA GLY A 154 5.61 12.23 -8.85
C GLY A 154 6.83 11.54 -8.24
N ASN A 155 6.78 11.28 -6.93
CA ASN A 155 7.93 10.74 -6.19
C ASN A 155 8.10 9.22 -6.33
N ASN A 156 7.04 8.50 -6.68
CA ASN A 156 7.04 7.04 -6.66
C ASN A 156 6.85 6.38 -8.02
N ASP A 157 6.37 7.09 -9.04
CA ASP A 157 6.04 6.48 -10.32
C ASP A 157 6.95 6.99 -11.43
N PHE A 158 7.53 6.06 -12.19
CA PHE A 158 8.46 6.33 -13.27
C PHE A 158 7.91 5.81 -14.58
N GLN A 159 8.10 6.59 -15.64
CA GLN A 159 7.81 6.17 -16.99
C GLN A 159 9.06 5.55 -17.62
N VAL A 160 8.95 4.28 -18.00
CA VAL A 160 10.04 3.50 -18.58
C VAL A 160 9.75 3.24 -20.06
N LYS A 161 10.76 3.41 -20.93
CA LYS A 161 10.65 3.05 -22.34
C LYS A 161 10.79 1.55 -22.52
N LEU A 162 9.64 0.87 -22.64
CA LEU A 162 9.58 -0.55 -22.94
C LEU A 162 9.75 -0.77 -24.45
N ASN A 163 10.54 -1.78 -24.82
CA ASN A 163 10.79 -2.15 -26.22
C ASN A 163 10.42 -3.63 -26.48
N GLY A 164 10.20 -3.99 -27.74
CA GLY A 164 9.90 -5.35 -28.21
C GLY A 164 8.57 -5.91 -27.70
N LYS A 165 8.60 -7.12 -27.13
CA LYS A 165 7.39 -7.84 -26.64
C LYS A 165 6.64 -7.12 -25.50
N LEU A 166 7.20 -6.04 -24.96
CA LEU A 166 6.66 -5.28 -23.84
C LEU A 166 6.16 -3.88 -24.22
N GLU A 167 6.25 -3.48 -25.49
CA GLU A 167 5.81 -2.14 -25.96
C GLU A 167 4.33 -1.86 -25.67
N ASN A 168 3.46 -2.88 -25.80
CA ASN A 168 2.02 -2.74 -25.57
C ASN A 168 1.60 -2.77 -24.09
N LYS A 169 2.54 -2.75 -23.15
CA LYS A 169 2.23 -2.75 -21.70
C LYS A 169 2.30 -1.34 -21.14
N ASN A 170 1.66 -1.14 -19.98
CA ASN A 170 1.74 0.11 -19.25
C ASN A 170 3.21 0.47 -18.98
N PRO A 171 3.71 1.62 -19.47
CA PRO A 171 5.09 2.04 -19.25
C PRO A 171 5.32 2.64 -17.84
N MET A 172 4.27 2.82 -17.05
CA MET A 172 4.35 3.39 -15.70
C MET A 172 4.62 2.31 -14.66
N PHE A 173 5.71 2.46 -13.91
CA PHE A 173 6.11 1.55 -12.85
C PHE A 173 6.43 2.30 -11.56
N PRO A 174 5.96 1.80 -10.40
CA PRO A 174 6.40 2.32 -9.11
C PRO A 174 7.87 1.97 -8.85
N VAL A 175 8.57 2.78 -8.03
CA VAL A 175 9.97 2.58 -7.56
C VAL A 175 10.21 1.13 -7.16
N SER A 176 9.26 0.54 -6.43
CA SER A 176 9.36 -0.81 -5.86
C SER A 176 9.47 -1.93 -6.90
N LEU A 177 9.09 -1.68 -8.15
CA LEU A 177 9.20 -2.62 -9.26
C LEU A 177 10.43 -2.36 -10.15
N LEU A 178 11.22 -1.34 -9.82
CA LEU A 178 12.43 -0.96 -10.53
C LEU A 178 13.67 -1.32 -9.73
N LYS A 179 14.73 -1.67 -10.44
CA LYS A 179 16.06 -1.89 -9.87
C LYS A 179 17.10 -1.20 -10.76
N ALA A 180 18.05 -0.50 -10.14
CA ALA A 180 19.16 0.09 -10.89
C ALA A 180 19.92 -0.99 -11.68
N TYR A 181 20.20 -0.72 -12.95
CA TYR A 181 21.01 -1.61 -13.78
C TYR A 181 22.48 -1.44 -13.42
N GLN A 182 23.11 -2.51 -12.93
CA GLN A 182 24.55 -2.56 -12.72
C GLN A 182 25.17 -3.44 -13.82
N PRO A 183 26.10 -2.92 -14.64
CA PRO A 183 26.80 -3.74 -15.61
C PRO A 183 27.62 -4.82 -14.87
N ALA A 184 27.70 -6.00 -15.47
CA ALA A 184 28.54 -7.07 -14.94
C ALA A 184 30.01 -6.67 -15.10
N ASP A 185 30.81 -6.90 -14.05
CA ASP A 185 32.26 -6.72 -14.11
C ASP A 185 32.86 -7.70 -15.13
N LYS A 186 33.56 -7.16 -16.12
CA LYS A 186 34.11 -7.93 -17.25
C LYS A 186 35.24 -8.84 -16.81
N ASP A 187 35.99 -8.44 -15.77
CA ASP A 187 37.18 -9.16 -15.32
C ASP A 187 36.80 -10.38 -14.47
N LEU A 188 35.73 -10.26 -13.69
CA LEU A 188 35.20 -11.36 -12.88
C LEU A 188 34.33 -12.34 -13.69
N PHE A 189 33.71 -11.89 -14.78
CA PHE A 189 32.75 -12.67 -15.57
C PHE A 189 33.08 -12.69 -17.07
N THR A 190 34.27 -13.17 -17.41
CA THR A 190 34.83 -13.19 -18.77
C THR A 190 33.98 -13.96 -19.79
N LEU A 191 33.25 -15.01 -19.36
CA LEU A 191 32.39 -15.83 -20.23
C LEU A 191 30.99 -15.24 -20.45
N ARG A 192 30.67 -14.10 -19.83
CA ARG A 192 29.33 -13.51 -19.93
C ARG A 192 29.28 -12.57 -21.13
N ASN A 193 28.54 -12.96 -22.16
CA ASN A 193 28.29 -12.08 -23.30
C ASN A 193 27.57 -10.81 -22.79
N PRO A 194 28.01 -9.60 -23.21
CA PRO A 194 27.35 -8.37 -22.80
C PRO A 194 25.89 -8.42 -23.27
N THR A 195 24.96 -8.17 -22.34
CA THR A 195 23.54 -7.99 -22.71
C THR A 195 23.48 -6.91 -23.79
N PRO A 196 22.84 -7.15 -24.96
CA PRO A 196 22.69 -6.10 -25.94
C PRO A 196 21.94 -4.95 -25.26
N LEU A 197 22.60 -3.81 -25.08
CA LEU A 197 21.92 -2.56 -24.73
C LEU A 197 20.86 -2.40 -25.79
N ALA A 198 19.58 -2.43 -25.39
CA ALA A 198 18.51 -2.10 -26.33
C ALA A 198 18.85 -0.73 -26.88
N VAL A 199 19.20 -0.69 -28.17
CA VAL A 199 19.71 0.48 -28.87
C VAL A 199 18.70 1.61 -28.73
N LEU A 200 18.93 2.47 -27.76
CA LEU A 200 18.31 3.77 -27.61
C LEU A 200 19.40 4.75 -27.23
N LEU A 201 20.47 4.74 -28.02
CA LEU A 201 21.20 5.98 -28.24
C LEU A 201 20.19 6.95 -28.85
N VAL A 202 19.82 7.92 -28.03
CA VAL A 202 19.34 9.24 -28.43
C VAL A 202 19.91 9.54 -29.82
N LYS A 203 19.04 9.70 -30.83
CA LYS A 203 19.42 10.43 -32.04
C LYS A 203 19.93 11.77 -31.55
N GLN A 204 21.26 11.93 -31.48
CA GLN A 204 21.85 13.24 -31.38
C GLN A 204 21.30 14.00 -32.58
N ASN A 205 20.71 15.16 -32.32
CA ASN A 205 20.29 16.10 -33.36
C ASN A 205 21.53 16.45 -34.17
N GLY A 206 21.72 15.76 -35.29
CA GLY A 206 22.68 16.11 -36.31
C GLY A 206 22.18 17.37 -37.02
N ASP A 207 22.90 18.45 -36.80
CA ASP A 207 23.28 19.46 -37.79
C ASP A 207 22.32 19.64 -38.98
N LYS A 208 21.39 20.59 -38.84
CA LYS A 208 20.94 21.38 -40.00
C LYS A 208 22.07 22.34 -40.37
N LYS A 209 22.99 21.87 -41.20
CA LYS A 209 23.75 22.71 -42.12
C LYS A 209 23.30 22.34 -43.53
N ASP A 210 22.33 23.08 -44.05
CA ASP A 210 22.11 23.17 -45.49
C ASP A 210 22.31 24.62 -45.89
N ASN A 211 23.35 24.79 -46.70
CA ASN A 211 23.87 26.00 -47.28
C ASN A 211 22.86 26.67 -48.23
N GLU A 212 23.06 27.97 -48.39
CA GLU A 212 22.78 28.74 -49.60
C GLU A 212 23.12 27.95 -50.87
N ILE A 213 22.24 28.00 -51.88
CA ILE A 213 22.49 28.32 -53.30
C ILE A 213 21.10 28.31 -53.99
N HIS A 214 20.53 29.50 -54.19
CA HIS A 214 20.07 30.02 -55.49
C HIS A 214 19.54 31.44 -55.33
#